data_AF-A0A7S0RS03-F1
#
_entry.id   AF-A0A7S0RS03-F1
#
_cell.length_a   1.000
_cell.length_b   1.000
_cell.length_c   1.000
_cell.angle_alpha   90.00
_cell.angle_beta   90.00
_cell.angle_gamma   90.00
#
_symmetry.space_group_name_H-M   'P 1'
#
loop_
_entity.id
_entity.type
_entity.pdbx_description
1 polymer ?
#
loop_
_entity_poly.entity_id
_entity_poly.type
_entity_poly.pdbx_seq_one_letter_code
_entity_poly.pdbx_strand_id
1 'polypeptide(L)'
;GDNKDPKPPGTPWPICQTPTNPLYSAGMRQQVYAQHAHRAGYRIVPRSPSYIDDMSRAQFCLAPTGGGHGKRQVLVARFGCIPVPITDHVLQPFEPELPWEEFSVPVLEADVPRMHDILAAITPDQVAKMQAALACASKHLWWSTLWGGIFGEDGRYDA
;
A
#
# COMPACT_ATOMS: atom_id res chain seq x y z
N GLY A 1 -2.45 -22.41 -8.71
CA GLY A 1 -2.96 -21.18 -9.33
C GLY A 1 -2.19 -20.02 -8.74
N ASP A 2 -1.60 -19.21 -9.62
CA ASP A 2 -0.79 -17.98 -9.42
C ASP A 2 0.38 -17.90 -8.42
N ASN A 3 0.59 -18.87 -7.51
CA ASN A 3 1.81 -19.01 -6.67
C ASN A 3 2.31 -17.68 -6.05
N LYS A 4 1.40 -16.81 -5.64
CA LYS A 4 1.69 -15.51 -5.02
C LYS A 4 2.12 -15.62 -3.55
N ASP A 5 2.03 -16.82 -2.96
CA ASP A 5 2.28 -17.01 -1.55
C ASP A 5 3.78 -17.19 -1.25
N PRO A 6 4.33 -16.47 -0.27
CA PRO A 6 5.64 -16.73 0.28
C PRO A 6 5.74 -18.15 0.87
N LYS A 7 6.90 -18.79 0.69
CA LYS A 7 7.20 -20.13 1.23
C LYS A 7 7.63 -20.07 2.70
N PRO A 8 7.56 -21.19 3.44
CA PRO A 8 7.87 -21.23 4.88
C PRO A 8 9.28 -20.72 5.23
N PRO A 9 9.50 -20.26 6.48
CA PRO A 9 10.81 -19.88 6.99
C PRO A 9 11.85 -20.99 6.81
N GLY A 10 13.07 -20.65 6.38
CA GLY A 10 14.14 -21.62 6.08
C GLY A 10 14.26 -22.03 4.60
N THR A 11 13.38 -21.53 3.74
CA THR A 11 13.53 -21.68 2.28
C THR A 11 14.74 -20.86 1.79
N PRO A 12 15.72 -21.46 1.07
CA PRO A 12 16.87 -20.73 0.55
C PRO A 12 16.46 -19.57 -0.37
N TRP A 13 17.15 -18.43 -0.24
CA TRP A 13 16.96 -17.26 -1.12
C TRP A 13 17.69 -17.46 -2.47
N PRO A 14 17.14 -17.00 -3.61
CA PRO A 14 15.82 -16.39 -3.78
C PRO A 14 14.69 -17.40 -3.69
N ILE A 15 13.57 -17.01 -3.05
CA ILE A 15 12.32 -17.77 -3.08
C ILE A 15 11.82 -17.71 -4.53
N CYS A 16 12.20 -18.72 -5.33
CA CYS A 16 12.18 -18.69 -6.79
C CYS A 16 10.83 -18.27 -7.37
N GLN A 17 10.89 -17.22 -8.19
CA GLN A 17 10.28 -17.12 -9.51
C GLN A 17 9.69 -18.45 -10.01
N THR A 18 8.39 -18.49 -10.28
CA THR A 18 7.81 -19.63 -11.00
C THR A 18 8.16 -19.55 -12.49
N PRO A 19 8.08 -20.65 -13.24
CA PRO A 19 8.19 -20.63 -14.72
C PRO A 19 7.19 -19.67 -15.40
N THR A 20 6.21 -19.16 -14.66
CA THR A 20 5.10 -18.34 -15.16
C THR A 20 5.15 -16.87 -14.76
N ASN A 21 5.91 -16.46 -13.73
CA ASN A 21 6.09 -15.04 -13.42
C ASN A 21 7.34 -14.73 -12.57
N PRO A 22 8.53 -14.64 -13.20
CA PRO A 22 9.77 -14.30 -12.52
C PRO A 22 9.86 -12.85 -12.02
N LEU A 23 8.94 -11.96 -12.40
CA LEU A 23 9.08 -10.52 -12.20
C LEU A 23 7.91 -9.89 -11.43
N TYR A 24 6.98 -10.69 -10.87
CA TYR A 24 5.83 -10.14 -10.18
C TYR A 24 6.27 -9.26 -9.00
N SER A 25 5.79 -8.01 -8.97
CA SER A 25 6.10 -7.05 -7.91
C SER A 25 7.60 -6.67 -7.83
N ALA A 26 8.42 -7.02 -8.83
CA ALA A 26 9.88 -6.94 -8.75
C ALA A 26 10.47 -7.66 -7.50
N GLY A 27 9.72 -8.58 -6.90
CA GLY A 27 10.10 -9.25 -5.64
C GLY A 27 9.77 -8.49 -4.35
N MET A 28 9.21 -7.27 -4.42
CA MET A 28 9.02 -6.43 -3.22
C MET A 28 8.02 -6.99 -2.24
N ARG A 29 6.90 -7.56 -2.70
CA ARG A 29 5.93 -8.23 -1.80
C ARG A 29 6.57 -9.40 -1.04
N GLN A 30 7.46 -10.14 -1.68
CA GLN A 30 8.17 -11.27 -1.09
C GLN A 30 9.21 -10.77 -0.08
N GLN A 31 9.96 -9.71 -0.40
CA GLN A 31 10.92 -9.11 0.53
C GLN A 31 10.23 -8.57 1.79
N VAL A 32 9.16 -7.79 1.62
CA VAL A 32 8.34 -7.27 2.71
C VAL A 32 7.84 -8.39 3.62
N TYR A 33 7.31 -9.47 3.04
CA TYR A 33 6.86 -10.61 3.81
C TYR A 33 8.02 -11.28 4.58
N ALA A 34 9.10 -11.60 3.88
CA ALA A 34 10.24 -12.29 4.47
C ALA A 34 10.86 -11.53 5.66
N GLN A 35 10.87 -10.20 5.60
CA GLN A 35 11.53 -9.36 6.58
C GLN A 35 10.60 -8.91 7.73
N HIS A 36 9.28 -8.84 7.50
CA HIS A 36 8.34 -8.22 8.45
C HIS A 36 7.12 -9.06 8.83
N ALA A 37 6.86 -10.23 8.22
CA ALA A 37 5.65 -11.03 8.51
C ALA A 37 5.51 -11.49 9.97
N HIS A 38 6.63 -11.65 10.67
CA HIS A 38 6.67 -12.10 12.07
C HIS A 38 6.98 -10.97 13.05
N ARG A 39 6.88 -9.71 12.64
CA ARG A 39 7.17 -8.55 13.48
C ARG A 39 5.96 -8.17 14.33
N ALA A 40 6.19 -7.92 15.62
CA ALA A 40 5.14 -7.43 16.52
C ALA A 40 4.55 -6.11 16.00
N GLY A 41 3.22 -5.99 16.03
CA GLY A 41 2.50 -4.82 15.50
C GLY A 41 2.27 -4.82 13.99
N TYR A 42 2.77 -5.82 13.25
CA TYR A 42 2.57 -5.95 11.80
C TYR A 42 1.65 -7.11 11.48
N ARG A 43 0.73 -6.87 10.54
CA ARG A 43 -0.09 -7.93 9.92
C ARG A 43 0.22 -8.00 8.43
N ILE A 44 1.22 -8.79 8.08
CA ILE A 44 1.63 -9.00 6.68
C ILE A 44 1.40 -10.47 6.36
N VAL A 45 0.32 -10.72 5.61
CA VAL A 45 -0.16 -12.06 5.30
C VAL A 45 -0.31 -12.24 3.79
N PRO A 46 -0.16 -13.47 3.26
CA PRO A 46 -0.32 -13.73 1.83
C PRO A 46 -1.78 -13.56 1.39
N ARG A 47 -2.72 -13.89 2.30
CA ARG A 47 -4.16 -13.76 2.13
C ARG A 47 -4.79 -13.33 3.44
N SER A 48 -5.85 -12.52 3.34
CA SER A 48 -6.69 -12.18 4.48
C SER A 48 -8.16 -12.44 4.14
N PRO A 49 -8.91 -13.21 4.98
CA PRO A 49 -10.35 -13.34 4.86
C PRO A 49 -11.10 -12.06 5.31
N SER A 50 -10.43 -11.19 6.07
CA SER A 50 -10.96 -9.94 6.63
C SER A 50 -10.31 -8.73 5.95
N TYR A 51 -10.03 -8.80 4.66
CA TYR A 51 -9.14 -7.85 3.96
C TYR A 51 -9.52 -6.37 4.12
N ILE A 52 -10.81 -6.04 4.00
CA ILE A 52 -11.31 -4.66 4.18
C ILE A 52 -11.14 -4.19 5.63
N ASP A 53 -11.50 -5.06 6.57
CA ASP A 53 -11.48 -4.82 8.00
C ASP A 53 -10.05 -4.72 8.57
N ASP A 54 -9.10 -5.42 7.96
CA ASP A 54 -7.68 -5.26 8.23
C ASP A 54 -7.16 -3.90 7.73
N MET A 55 -7.57 -3.47 6.54
CA MET A 55 -7.18 -2.16 6.01
C MET A 55 -7.79 -1.01 6.82
N SER A 56 -9.05 -1.10 7.23
CA SER A 56 -9.73 -0.02 7.96
C SER A 56 -9.20 0.19 9.38
N ARG A 57 -8.57 -0.83 9.98
CA ARG A 57 -7.96 -0.74 11.32
C ARG A 57 -6.46 -0.47 11.30
N ALA A 58 -5.79 -0.71 10.17
CA ALA A 58 -4.36 -0.48 10.07
C ALA A 58 -4.06 1.02 9.99
N GLN A 59 -3.06 1.47 10.73
CA GLN A 59 -2.57 2.85 10.63
C GLN A 59 -1.84 3.08 9.31
N PHE A 60 -1.01 2.11 8.91
CA PHE A 60 -0.20 2.13 7.69
C PHE A 60 -0.51 0.90 6.84
N CYS A 61 -0.64 1.09 5.53
CA CYS A 61 -0.89 0.01 4.58
C CYS A 61 0.19 -0.02 3.50
N LEU A 62 0.91 -1.14 3.47
CA LEU A 62 1.94 -1.38 2.47
C LEU A 62 1.33 -1.43 1.07
N ALA A 63 1.87 -0.65 0.16
CA ALA A 63 1.50 -0.59 -1.26
C ALA A 63 2.73 -0.84 -2.16
N PRO A 64 3.39 -2.02 -2.07
CA PRO A 64 4.51 -2.36 -2.93
C PRO A 64 4.07 -2.60 -4.38
N THR A 65 5.03 -2.45 -5.30
CA THR A 65 4.90 -2.66 -6.74
C THR A 65 4.05 -3.89 -7.06
N GLY A 66 3.17 -3.77 -8.06
CA GLY A 66 2.28 -4.85 -8.51
C GLY A 66 2.70 -5.47 -9.83
N GLY A 67 1.75 -6.09 -10.52
CA GLY A 67 1.87 -6.45 -11.95
C GLY A 67 1.35 -5.36 -12.88
N GLY A 68 1.39 -4.08 -12.46
CA GLY A 68 0.82 -2.93 -13.15
C GLY A 68 0.65 -1.71 -12.23
N HIS A 69 0.07 -0.63 -12.75
CA HIS A 69 -0.10 0.65 -12.04
C HIS A 69 -0.98 0.55 -10.78
N GLY A 70 -0.75 1.48 -9.85
CA GLY A 70 -1.03 1.41 -8.42
C GLY A 70 -2.49 1.36 -7.95
N LYS A 71 -3.23 0.28 -8.27
CA LYS A 71 -4.59 0.07 -7.72
C LYS A 71 -4.63 -0.04 -6.20
N ARG A 72 -3.54 -0.51 -5.59
CA ARG A 72 -3.46 -0.71 -4.14
C ARG A 72 -3.38 0.60 -3.39
N GLN A 73 -2.67 1.58 -3.94
CA GLN A 73 -2.52 2.93 -3.42
C GLN A 73 -3.88 3.63 -3.27
N VAL A 74 -4.70 3.57 -4.34
CA VAL A 74 -6.07 4.09 -4.34
C VAL A 74 -6.94 3.34 -3.31
N LEU A 75 -6.81 2.01 -3.26
CA LEU A 75 -7.64 1.19 -2.38
C LEU A 75 -7.38 1.43 -0.89
N VAL A 76 -6.12 1.53 -0.47
CA VAL A 76 -5.78 1.69 0.95
C VAL A 76 -6.16 3.08 1.46
N ALA A 77 -6.02 4.11 0.61
CA ALA A 77 -6.47 5.46 0.90
C ALA A 77 -7.97 5.51 1.20
N ARG A 78 -8.77 4.70 0.50
CA ARG A 78 -10.23 4.62 0.72
C ARG A 78 -10.61 4.26 2.13
N PHE A 79 -9.86 3.34 2.71
CA PHE A 79 -10.16 2.77 4.02
C PHE A 79 -9.44 3.55 5.14
N GLY A 80 -8.91 4.74 4.86
CA GLY A 80 -8.27 5.61 5.85
C GLY A 80 -6.89 5.13 6.29
N CYS A 81 -6.31 4.16 5.58
CA CYS A 81 -5.02 3.59 5.91
C CYS A 81 -3.92 4.36 5.17
N ILE A 82 -2.98 4.95 5.90
CA ILE A 82 -1.89 5.75 5.31
C ILE A 82 -1.11 4.85 4.35
N PRO A 83 -1.08 5.16 3.04
CA PRO A 83 -0.35 4.37 2.07
C PRO A 83 1.15 4.40 2.37
N VAL A 84 1.80 3.25 2.21
CA VAL A 84 3.27 3.13 2.22
C VAL A 84 3.70 2.63 0.84
N PRO A 85 3.87 3.51 -0.15
CA PRO A 85 4.34 3.13 -1.48
C PRO A 85 5.76 2.57 -1.41
N ILE A 86 5.97 1.41 -2.04
CA ILE A 86 7.30 0.82 -2.26
C ILE A 86 7.38 0.54 -3.75
N THR A 87 7.59 1.62 -4.51
CA THR A 87 7.45 1.67 -5.96
C THR A 87 8.45 2.65 -6.57
N ASP A 88 9.73 2.30 -6.49
CA ASP A 88 10.81 3.17 -6.99
C ASP A 88 10.57 3.54 -8.46
N HIS A 89 10.78 4.82 -8.79
CA HIS A 89 10.62 5.38 -10.14
C HIS A 89 9.21 5.28 -10.75
N VAL A 90 8.18 5.07 -9.93
CA VAL A 90 6.78 5.05 -10.37
C VAL A 90 6.03 6.22 -9.73
N LEU A 91 5.44 7.07 -10.57
CA LEU A 91 4.51 8.10 -10.11
C LEU A 91 3.25 7.46 -9.52
N GLN A 92 2.78 8.03 -8.43
CA GLN A 92 1.53 7.70 -7.79
C GLN A 92 0.36 8.33 -8.58
N PRO A 93 -0.88 7.83 -8.38
CA PRO A 93 -2.05 8.36 -9.06
C PRO A 93 -2.20 9.87 -8.86
N PHE A 94 -2.35 10.60 -9.98
CA PHE A 94 -2.50 12.06 -10.02
C PHE A 94 -1.31 12.85 -9.45
N GLU A 95 -0.09 12.29 -9.47
CA GLU A 95 1.10 13.12 -9.31
C GLU A 95 1.40 13.87 -10.64
N PRO A 96 1.82 15.15 -10.58
CA PRO A 96 2.10 15.95 -9.37
C PRO A 96 0.91 16.75 -8.81
N GLU A 97 -0.30 16.61 -9.37
CA GLU A 97 -1.46 17.41 -8.97
C GLU A 97 -1.94 17.14 -7.54
N LEU A 98 -1.70 15.93 -7.02
CA LEU A 98 -2.04 15.50 -5.67
C LEU A 98 -0.76 15.32 -4.83
N PRO A 99 -0.61 15.99 -3.68
CA PRO A 99 0.63 15.99 -2.91
C PRO A 99 0.76 14.72 -2.06
N TRP A 100 1.23 13.63 -2.67
CA TRP A 100 1.36 12.32 -2.02
C TRP A 100 2.24 12.34 -0.77
N GLU A 101 3.20 13.24 -0.69
CA GLU A 101 4.05 13.47 0.48
C GLU A 101 3.28 13.93 1.72
N GLU A 102 2.08 14.50 1.57
CA GLU A 102 1.27 14.96 2.69
C GLU A 102 0.46 13.85 3.35
N PHE A 103 0.19 12.75 2.65
CA PHE A 103 -0.70 11.69 3.12
C PHE A 103 -0.17 10.26 2.94
N SER A 104 1.08 10.10 2.54
CA SER A 104 1.72 8.79 2.38
C SER A 104 3.14 8.77 2.93
N VAL A 105 3.68 7.57 3.11
CA VAL A 105 5.07 7.35 3.55
C VAL A 105 5.80 6.55 2.47
N PRO A 106 6.43 7.21 1.48
CA PRO A 106 7.21 6.50 0.48
C PRO A 106 8.42 5.82 1.14
N VAL A 107 8.63 4.55 0.81
CA VAL A 107 9.77 3.76 1.27
C VAL A 107 10.46 3.20 0.04
N LEU A 108 11.77 3.48 -0.07
CA LEU A 108 12.56 2.97 -1.18
C LEU A 108 12.67 1.44 -1.09
N GLU A 109 12.76 0.77 -2.25
CA GLU A 109 12.91 -0.69 -2.29
C GLU A 109 14.15 -1.15 -1.49
N ALA A 110 15.23 -0.37 -1.50
CA ALA A 110 16.44 -0.63 -0.73
C ALA A 110 16.25 -0.49 0.80
N ASP A 111 15.27 0.29 1.24
CA ASP A 111 15.01 0.57 2.66
C ASP A 111 13.99 -0.38 3.29
N VAL A 112 13.41 -1.32 2.53
CA VAL A 112 12.47 -2.32 3.05
C VAL A 112 12.98 -3.00 4.33
N PRO A 113 14.25 -3.46 4.46
CA PRO A 113 14.75 -4.08 5.70
C PRO A 113 14.58 -3.23 6.96
N ARG A 114 14.62 -1.91 6.81
CA ARG A 114 14.54 -0.91 7.87
C ARG A 114 13.24 -0.10 7.82
N MET A 115 12.28 -0.50 7.00
CA MET A 115 10.96 0.16 6.87
C MET A 115 10.26 0.30 8.22
N HIS A 116 10.42 -0.68 9.11
CA HIS A 116 9.84 -0.64 10.44
C HIS A 116 10.35 0.53 11.29
N ASP A 117 11.63 0.89 11.17
CA ASP A 117 12.21 2.03 11.87
C ASP A 117 11.69 3.35 11.27
N ILE A 118 11.54 3.40 9.94
CA ILE A 118 10.96 4.55 9.22
C ILE A 118 9.53 4.80 9.72
N LEU A 119 8.70 3.76 9.77
CA LEU A 119 7.31 3.87 10.22
C LEU A 119 7.20 4.18 11.72
N ALA A 120 8.09 3.63 12.55
CA ALA A 120 8.10 3.87 13.99
C ALA A 120 8.59 5.29 14.35
N ALA A 121 9.38 5.94 13.49
CA ALA A 121 9.84 7.31 13.69
C ALA A 121 8.73 8.37 13.51
N ILE A 122 7.58 7.98 12.96
CA ILE A 122 6.45 8.89 12.72
C ILE A 122 5.64 9.05 14.01
N THR A 123 5.53 10.29 14.46
CA THR A 123 4.80 10.63 15.68
C THR A 123 3.28 10.56 15.49
N PRO A 124 2.49 10.37 16.56
CA PRO A 124 1.02 10.39 16.49
C PRO A 124 0.46 11.67 15.85
N ASP A 125 1.06 12.84 16.11
CA ASP A 125 0.62 14.11 15.52
C ASP A 125 0.85 14.15 14.01
N GLN A 126 1.96 13.58 13.52
CA GLN A 126 2.21 13.44 12.09
C GLN A 126 1.21 12.47 11.44
N VAL A 127 0.90 11.37 12.12
CA VAL A 127 -0.13 10.41 11.68
C VAL A 127 -1.49 11.09 11.55
N ALA A 128 -1.90 11.87 12.55
CA ALA A 128 -3.18 12.58 12.52
C ALA A 128 -3.25 13.58 11.35
N LYS A 129 -2.16 14.31 11.09
CA LYS A 129 -2.05 15.22 9.93
C LYS A 129 -2.16 14.47 8.60
N MET A 130 -1.43 13.36 8.45
CA MET A 130 -1.50 12.53 7.25
C MET A 130 -2.89 11.94 7.04
N GLN A 131 -3.58 11.49 8.09
CA GLN A 131 -4.95 10.98 7.99
C GLN A 131 -5.95 12.05 7.58
N ALA A 132 -5.79 13.29 8.05
CA ALA A 132 -6.62 14.42 7.63
C ALA A 132 -6.40 14.75 6.13
N ALA A 133 -5.14 14.80 5.69
CA ALA A 133 -4.80 14.99 4.27
C ALA A 133 -5.31 13.82 3.40
N LEU A 134 -5.15 12.58 3.88
CA LEU A 134 -5.64 11.36 3.22
C LEU A 134 -7.15 11.38 3.02
N ALA A 135 -7.91 11.83 4.02
CA ALA A 135 -9.37 11.94 3.92
C ALA A 135 -9.82 12.95 2.84
N CYS A 136 -9.03 13.99 2.59
CA CYS A 136 -9.24 14.91 1.48
C CYS A 136 -8.85 14.25 0.14
N ALA A 137 -7.62 13.76 0.04
CA ALA A 137 -7.06 13.12 -1.14
C ALA A 137 -7.88 11.92 -1.63
N SER A 138 -8.42 11.11 -0.71
CA SER A 138 -9.22 9.92 -1.05
C SER A 138 -10.48 10.27 -1.84
N LYS A 139 -11.03 11.49 -1.74
CA LYS A 139 -12.18 11.92 -2.54
C LYS A 139 -11.80 12.10 -4.01
N HIS A 140 -10.56 12.52 -4.27
CA HIS A 140 -10.03 12.70 -5.62
C HIS A 140 -9.52 11.37 -6.22
N LEU A 141 -8.94 10.49 -5.39
CA LEU A 141 -8.47 9.17 -5.84
C LEU A 141 -9.61 8.22 -6.26
N TRP A 142 -10.80 8.42 -5.70
CA TRP A 142 -11.99 7.60 -5.98
C TRP A 142 -12.97 8.36 -6.86
N TRP A 143 -12.61 8.45 -8.13
CA TRP A 143 -13.47 9.02 -9.16
C TRP A 143 -14.44 7.98 -9.73
N SER A 144 -15.75 8.16 -9.53
CA SER A 144 -16.73 7.93 -10.59
C SER A 144 -18.14 8.35 -10.16
N THR A 145 -18.87 8.98 -11.08
CA THR A 145 -20.34 8.98 -11.21
C THR A 145 -21.05 7.66 -10.86
N LEU A 146 -20.38 6.50 -10.95
CA LEU A 146 -20.95 5.20 -10.55
C LEU A 146 -21.14 5.05 -9.03
N TRP A 147 -20.35 5.77 -8.24
CA TRP A 147 -20.30 5.68 -6.77
C TRP A 147 -20.61 7.01 -6.07
N GLY A 148 -20.61 8.15 -6.77
CA GLY A 148 -20.91 9.47 -6.19
C GLY A 148 -22.23 9.54 -5.45
N GLY A 149 -23.29 8.92 -5.99
CA GLY A 149 -24.60 8.82 -5.32
C GLY A 149 -24.59 8.02 -4.01
N ILE A 150 -23.64 7.11 -3.81
CA ILE A 150 -23.48 6.34 -2.56
C ILE A 150 -22.73 7.17 -1.51
N PHE A 151 -21.90 8.12 -1.92
CA PHE A 151 -21.00 8.86 -1.04
C PHE A 151 -21.30 10.36 -0.93
N GLY A 152 -22.44 10.81 -1.47
CA GLY A 152 -22.89 12.22 -1.38
C GLY A 152 -22.07 13.18 -2.24
N GLU A 153 -21.41 12.65 -3.27
CA GLU A 153 -20.66 13.38 -4.28
C GLU A 153 -21.56 13.56 -5.51
N ASP A 154 -21.63 14.77 -6.04
CA ASP A 154 -22.49 15.16 -7.17
C ASP A 154 -21.80 15.03 -8.53
N GLY A 155 -20.58 14.45 -8.54
CA GLY A 155 -19.76 14.38 -9.74
C GLY A 155 -19.29 15.75 -10.23
N ARG A 156 -19.34 16.82 -9.41
CA ARG A 156 -18.87 18.17 -9.80
C ARG A 156 -17.37 18.25 -10.08
N TYR A 157 -16.62 17.21 -9.69
CA TYR A 157 -15.20 17.13 -9.95
C TYR A 157 -14.91 16.28 -11.17
N ASP A 158 -15.79 15.33 -11.54
CA ASP A 158 -16.30 14.84 -12.85
C ASP A 158 -15.57 15.17 -14.18
N ALA A 159 -14.98 16.37 -14.27
CA ALA A 159 -14.08 16.87 -15.32
C ALA A 159 -13.49 18.21 -14.88
#